data_AF-A0A6G3XIN6-F1
#
_entry.id   AF-A0A6G3XIN6-F1
#
_cell.length_a   1.000
_cell.length_b   1.000
_cell.length_c   1.000
_cell.angle_alpha   90.00
_cell.angle_beta   90.00
_cell.angle_gamma   90.00
#
_symmetry.space_group_name_H-M   'P 1'
#
loop_
_entity.id
_entity.type
_entity.pdbx_description
1 polymer ?
#
loop_
_entity_poly.entity_id
_entity_poly.type
_entity_poly.pdbx_seq_one_letter_code
_entity_poly.pdbx_strand_id
1 'polypeptide(L)'
;MRTARARHYLMCRPTYFDVVYSINPWMDPTKPVDTPLAIAQWERLREVYLNLGHTVDTIEPVPGLPDMVFAANGATVVDGRALVARFRDAERIAEGPAYHDWLRDNGYPQPRTAAFVNEGEGDYLLAGDWLLAGTGFRSDPRSHDEAQEYFGRPVIGLTLVDPDYYHLDTALTVLDEQTIAYYPAAFSPGSLAVLRRLFPDAVLASAA
;
A
#
# COMPACT_ATOMS: atom_id res chain seq x y z
N MET A 1 -0.12 -11.24 -26.24
CA MET A 1 -1.32 -11.64 -25.46
C MET A 1 -0.96 -11.50 -23.99
N ARG A 2 -1.70 -10.70 -23.20
CA ARG A 2 -1.48 -10.60 -21.75
C ARG A 2 -1.99 -11.88 -21.09
N THR A 3 -1.22 -12.46 -20.20
CA THR A 3 -1.60 -13.69 -19.47
C THR A 3 -1.89 -13.32 -18.02
N ALA A 4 -3.08 -13.66 -17.55
CA ALA A 4 -3.41 -13.50 -16.13
C ALA A 4 -2.45 -14.32 -15.27
N ARG A 5 -1.95 -13.74 -14.18
CA ARG A 5 -1.08 -14.41 -13.21
C ARG A 5 -1.79 -14.48 -11.88
N ALA A 6 -1.77 -15.65 -11.25
CA ALA A 6 -2.24 -15.77 -9.87
C ALA A 6 -1.34 -14.93 -8.95
N ARG A 7 -1.96 -14.22 -8.01
CA ARG A 7 -1.30 -13.40 -7.00
C ARG A 7 -1.61 -13.99 -5.62
N HIS A 8 -0.81 -13.59 -4.63
CA HIS A 8 -1.01 -13.94 -3.24
C HIS A 8 -1.18 -12.64 -2.46
N TYR A 9 -2.34 -12.48 -1.83
CA TYR A 9 -2.69 -11.31 -1.04
C TYR A 9 -2.72 -11.63 0.44
N LEU A 10 -2.34 -10.66 1.25
CA LEU A 10 -2.66 -10.62 2.67
C LEU A 10 -3.83 -9.65 2.88
N MET A 11 -4.84 -10.08 3.64
CA MET A 11 -5.95 -9.23 4.05
C MET A 11 -6.14 -9.27 5.56
N CYS A 12 -6.66 -8.20 6.14
CA CYS A 12 -7.03 -8.16 7.55
C CYS A 12 -8.54 -7.94 7.67
N ARG A 13 -9.22 -8.77 8.45
CA ARG A 13 -10.68 -8.71 8.58
C ARG A 13 -11.10 -7.46 9.36
N PRO A 14 -12.15 -6.71 8.94
CA PRO A 14 -12.63 -5.51 9.63
C PRO A 14 -13.41 -5.77 10.91
N THR A 15 -12.95 -6.70 11.76
CA THR A 15 -13.59 -7.05 13.03
C THR A 15 -13.62 -5.87 14.01
N TYR A 16 -12.56 -5.06 14.01
CA TYR A 16 -12.41 -3.88 14.88
C TYR A 16 -12.32 -2.57 14.08
N PHE A 17 -12.73 -2.59 12.81
CA PHE A 17 -12.69 -1.40 11.96
C PHE A 17 -13.67 -0.35 12.46
N ASP A 18 -13.18 0.87 12.61
CA ASP A 18 -13.95 2.04 12.98
C ASP A 18 -13.19 3.32 12.54
N VAL A 19 -13.88 4.45 12.45
CA VAL A 19 -13.27 5.75 12.16
C VAL A 19 -13.34 6.60 13.43
N VAL A 20 -12.33 6.46 14.29
CA VAL A 20 -12.31 7.10 15.63
C VAL A 20 -11.34 8.27 15.75
N TYR A 21 -10.59 8.57 14.68
CA TYR A 21 -9.66 9.70 14.55
C TYR A 21 -9.62 10.14 13.08
N SER A 22 -8.91 11.24 12.79
CA SER A 22 -8.75 11.76 11.43
C SER A 22 -7.28 12.06 11.15
N ILE A 23 -6.66 11.22 10.31
CA ILE A 23 -5.27 11.31 9.87
C ILE A 23 -5.15 11.45 8.34
N ASN A 24 -6.28 11.64 7.65
CA ASN A 24 -6.37 11.98 6.23
C ASN A 24 -7.71 12.67 5.93
N PRO A 25 -7.85 13.35 4.77
CA PRO A 25 -9.05 14.15 4.45
C PRO A 25 -10.36 13.37 4.36
N TRP A 26 -10.31 12.04 4.17
CA TRP A 26 -11.50 11.20 3.98
C TRP A 26 -12.12 10.72 5.30
N MET A 27 -11.36 10.78 6.39
CA MET A 27 -11.81 10.32 7.71
C MET A 27 -12.68 11.38 8.40
N ASP A 28 -13.92 10.98 8.70
CA ASP A 28 -14.89 11.79 9.45
C ASP A 28 -15.40 10.99 10.68
N PRO A 29 -14.83 11.23 11.87
CA PRO A 29 -15.20 10.49 13.09
C PRO A 29 -16.64 10.71 13.56
N THR A 30 -17.37 11.66 12.94
CA THR A 30 -18.79 11.89 13.26
C THR A 30 -19.72 10.94 12.53
N LYS A 31 -19.21 10.20 11.53
CA LYS A 31 -19.95 9.21 10.76
C LYS A 31 -19.65 7.80 11.28
N PRO A 32 -20.61 7.13 11.92
CA PRO A 32 -20.39 5.80 12.45
C PRO A 32 -20.16 4.78 11.33
N VAL A 33 -19.30 3.80 11.60
CA VAL A 33 -19.09 2.65 10.71
C VAL A 33 -20.21 1.63 10.91
N ASP A 34 -20.80 1.16 9.81
CA ASP A 34 -21.66 -0.02 9.80
C ASP A 34 -20.79 -1.28 9.72
N THR A 35 -20.44 -1.86 10.88
CA THR A 35 -19.54 -3.01 10.96
C THR A 35 -20.06 -4.24 10.20
N PRO A 36 -21.34 -4.65 10.31
CA PRO A 36 -21.89 -5.72 9.48
C PRO A 36 -21.72 -5.47 7.98
N LEU A 37 -21.97 -4.23 7.51
CA LEU A 37 -21.79 -3.87 6.11
C LEU A 37 -20.31 -3.90 5.70
N ALA A 38 -19.40 -3.38 6.52
CA ALA A 38 -17.96 -3.39 6.25
C ALA A 38 -17.42 -4.83 6.12
N ILE A 39 -17.86 -5.73 7.01
CA ILE A 39 -17.53 -7.16 6.93
C ILE A 39 -18.08 -7.77 5.63
N ALA A 40 -19.33 -7.49 5.26
CA ALA A 40 -19.92 -8.03 4.04
C ALA A 40 -19.20 -7.54 2.77
N GLN A 41 -18.80 -6.26 2.73
CA GLN A 41 -18.02 -5.69 1.62
C GLN A 41 -16.62 -6.32 1.53
N TRP A 42 -15.96 -6.52 2.68
CA TRP A 42 -14.65 -7.16 2.74
C TRP A 42 -14.69 -8.62 2.29
N GLU A 43 -15.68 -9.40 2.75
CA GLU A 43 -15.85 -10.79 2.31
C GLU A 43 -16.11 -10.86 0.82
N ARG A 44 -16.90 -9.94 0.29
CA ARG A 44 -17.16 -9.86 -1.15
C ARG A 44 -15.87 -9.63 -1.94
N LEU A 45 -15.00 -8.74 -1.49
CA LEU A 45 -13.69 -8.50 -2.13
C LEU A 45 -12.80 -9.76 -2.07
N ARG A 46 -12.72 -10.39 -0.90
CA ARG A 46 -11.96 -11.64 -0.71
C ARG A 46 -12.45 -12.75 -1.62
N GLU A 47 -13.77 -12.95 -1.72
CA GLU A 47 -14.38 -13.91 -2.64
C GLU A 47 -14.05 -13.62 -4.11
N VAL A 48 -14.03 -12.34 -4.51
CA VAL A 48 -13.64 -11.96 -5.88
C VAL A 48 -12.21 -12.40 -6.17
N TYR A 49 -11.26 -12.15 -5.26
CA TYR A 49 -9.88 -12.60 -5.44
C TYR A 49 -9.76 -14.12 -5.56
N LEU A 50 -10.43 -14.87 -4.66
CA LEU A 50 -10.41 -16.34 -4.70
C LEU A 50 -11.02 -16.88 -6.00
N ASN A 51 -12.14 -16.32 -6.47
CA ASN A 51 -12.80 -16.72 -7.72
C ASN A 51 -11.97 -16.42 -8.97
N LEU A 52 -11.09 -15.40 -8.91
CA LEU A 52 -10.12 -15.08 -9.95
C LEU A 52 -8.86 -15.99 -9.91
N GLY A 53 -8.81 -16.96 -8.98
CA GLY A 53 -7.71 -17.91 -8.84
C GLY A 53 -6.51 -17.35 -8.07
N HIS A 54 -6.70 -16.30 -7.27
CA HIS A 54 -5.68 -15.79 -6.36
C HIS A 54 -5.69 -16.53 -5.02
N THR A 55 -4.56 -16.48 -4.32
CA THR A 55 -4.46 -16.91 -2.92
C THR A 55 -4.69 -15.72 -2.01
N VAL A 56 -5.47 -15.91 -0.94
CA VAL A 56 -5.68 -14.88 0.09
C VAL A 56 -5.43 -15.50 1.46
N ASP A 57 -4.38 -15.04 2.13
CA ASP A 57 -4.19 -15.28 3.55
C ASP A 57 -4.75 -14.13 4.37
N THR A 58 -4.98 -14.41 5.65
CA THR A 58 -5.49 -13.41 6.60
C THR A 58 -4.57 -13.25 7.80
N ILE A 59 -4.40 -12.00 8.23
CA ILE A 59 -3.85 -11.65 9.54
C ILE A 59 -5.01 -11.42 10.52
N GLU A 60 -4.83 -11.85 11.77
CA GLU A 60 -5.82 -11.64 12.83
C GLU A 60 -5.83 -10.14 13.22
N PRO A 61 -7.00 -9.47 13.17
CA PRO A 61 -7.08 -8.07 13.58
C PRO A 61 -6.82 -7.90 15.07
N VAL A 62 -6.22 -6.77 15.46
CA VAL A 62 -5.92 -6.47 16.87
C VAL A 62 -6.91 -5.44 17.42
N PRO A 63 -7.53 -5.68 18.60
CA PRO A 63 -8.40 -4.69 19.23
C PRO A 63 -7.68 -3.35 19.45
N GLY A 64 -8.35 -2.26 19.10
CA GLY A 64 -7.80 -0.90 19.24
C GLY A 64 -6.93 -0.42 18.07
N LEU A 65 -6.71 -1.25 17.04
CA LEU A 65 -6.00 -0.88 15.82
C LEU A 65 -6.96 -0.96 14.60
N PRO A 66 -7.89 -0.02 14.45
CA PRO A 66 -8.97 -0.12 13.46
C PRO A 66 -8.46 -0.11 12.02
N ASP A 67 -7.36 0.61 11.74
CA ASP A 67 -6.77 0.73 10.41
C ASP A 67 -5.94 -0.49 9.98
N MET A 68 -5.79 -1.51 10.84
CA MET A 68 -5.13 -2.77 10.45
C MET A 68 -5.80 -3.42 9.25
N VAL A 69 -7.06 -3.10 8.93
CA VAL A 69 -7.73 -3.60 7.72
C VAL A 69 -7.01 -3.22 6.43
N PHE A 70 -6.26 -2.13 6.43
CA PHE A 70 -5.48 -1.63 5.30
C PHE A 70 -4.11 -2.32 5.22
N ALA A 71 -4.13 -3.62 4.93
CA ALA A 71 -2.96 -4.48 4.94
C ALA A 71 -1.85 -4.09 3.95
N ALA A 72 -2.19 -3.34 2.90
CA ALA A 72 -1.22 -2.74 1.99
C ALA A 72 -0.14 -1.94 2.75
N ASN A 73 -0.50 -1.29 3.86
CA ASN A 73 0.46 -0.46 4.58
C ASN A 73 1.34 -1.22 5.58
N GLY A 74 1.10 -2.51 5.82
CA GLY A 74 1.81 -3.27 6.85
C GLY A 74 3.28 -3.52 6.51
N ALA A 75 3.58 -3.75 5.23
CA ALA A 75 4.91 -4.02 4.73
C ALA A 75 4.97 -3.86 3.21
N THR A 76 6.18 -3.88 2.66
CA THR A 76 6.43 -4.12 1.23
C THR A 76 7.13 -5.45 1.06
N VAL A 77 6.63 -6.27 0.14
CA VAL A 77 7.20 -7.58 -0.16
C VAL A 77 7.70 -7.64 -1.61
N VAL A 78 9.00 -7.91 -1.78
CA VAL A 78 9.61 -8.06 -3.11
C VAL A 78 10.57 -9.25 -3.06
N ASP A 79 10.39 -10.19 -3.99
CA ASP A 79 11.26 -11.37 -4.19
C ASP A 79 11.55 -12.17 -2.90
N GLY A 80 10.51 -12.41 -2.10
CA GLY A 80 10.62 -13.18 -0.84
C GLY A 80 11.25 -12.41 0.32
N ARG A 81 11.46 -11.09 0.18
CA ARG A 81 11.98 -10.21 1.22
C ARG A 81 10.90 -9.23 1.64
N ALA A 82 10.82 -8.94 2.94
CA ALA A 82 9.76 -8.12 3.51
C ALA A 82 10.33 -6.97 4.35
N LEU A 83 10.02 -5.74 3.96
CA LEU A 83 10.31 -4.53 4.73
C LEU A 83 9.02 -4.08 5.42
N VAL A 84 8.94 -4.27 6.73
CA VAL A 84 7.79 -3.87 7.55
C VAL A 84 7.78 -2.37 7.72
N ALA A 85 6.60 -1.79 7.54
CA ALA A 85 6.38 -0.35 7.58
C ALA A 85 6.68 0.25 8.95
N ARG A 86 7.04 1.54 8.93
CA ARG A 86 7.14 2.39 10.11
C ARG A 86 6.20 3.56 9.90
N PHE A 87 5.03 3.49 10.50
CA PHE A 87 3.96 4.46 10.29
C PHE A 87 4.33 5.87 10.76
N ARG A 88 3.76 6.87 10.08
CA ARG A 88 3.90 8.29 10.44
C ARG A 88 3.08 8.63 11.69
N ASP A 89 1.81 8.26 11.66
CA ASP A 89 0.82 8.65 12.65
C ASP A 89 0.83 7.68 13.84
N ALA A 90 0.76 8.23 15.05
CA ALA A 90 0.92 7.47 16.29
C ALA A 90 -0.16 6.39 16.45
N GLU A 91 -1.34 6.67 15.91
CA GLU A 91 -2.52 5.81 15.85
C GLU A 91 -2.22 4.47 15.18
N ARG A 92 -1.31 4.44 14.19
CA ARG A 92 -0.99 3.25 13.39
C ARG A 92 0.35 2.59 13.75
N ILE A 93 1.17 3.20 14.60
CA ILE A 93 2.53 2.67 14.93
C ILE A 93 2.49 1.23 15.44
N ALA A 94 1.48 0.89 16.25
CA ALA A 94 1.34 -0.44 16.85
C ALA A 94 0.93 -1.54 15.85
N GLU A 95 0.54 -1.18 14.62
CA GLU A 95 0.24 -2.15 13.55
C GLU A 95 1.52 -2.82 13.02
N GLY A 96 2.64 -2.09 12.96
CA GLY A 96 3.91 -2.57 12.41
C GLY A 96 4.38 -3.88 13.06
N PRO A 97 4.45 -3.97 14.41
CA PRO A 97 4.78 -5.23 15.10
C PRO A 97 3.87 -6.40 14.73
N ALA A 98 2.56 -6.17 14.57
CA ALA A 98 1.63 -7.24 14.20
C ALA A 98 1.92 -7.80 12.80
N TYR A 99 2.18 -6.92 11.82
CA TYR A 99 2.58 -7.34 10.48
C TYR A 99 3.94 -8.03 10.46
N HIS A 100 4.91 -7.54 11.26
CA HIS A 100 6.21 -8.18 11.41
C HIS A 100 6.09 -9.62 11.90
N ASP A 101 5.33 -9.85 12.96
CA ASP A 101 5.12 -11.16 13.55
C ASP A 101 4.42 -12.11 12.57
N TRP A 102 3.38 -11.62 11.88
CA TRP A 102 2.69 -12.41 10.87
C TRP A 102 3.65 -12.83 9.73
N LEU A 103 4.44 -11.91 9.19
CA LEU A 103 5.39 -12.20 8.11
C LEU A 103 6.44 -13.24 8.53
N ARG A 104 7.00 -13.08 9.74
CA ARG A 104 7.96 -14.04 10.33
C ARG A 104 7.39 -15.45 10.36
N ASP A 105 6.14 -15.56 10.80
CA ASP A 105 5.48 -16.85 11.02
C ASP A 105 4.90 -17.45 9.71
N ASN A 106 4.86 -16.68 8.62
CA ASN A 106 4.28 -17.06 7.33
C ASN A 106 5.25 -16.95 6.14
N GLY A 107 6.47 -17.48 6.30
CA GLY A 107 7.38 -17.72 5.17
C GLY A 107 8.38 -16.60 4.87
N TYR A 108 8.42 -15.54 5.68
CA TYR A 108 9.45 -14.50 5.61
C TYR A 108 10.32 -14.58 6.87
N PRO A 109 11.32 -15.47 6.95
CA PRO A 109 12.01 -15.79 8.21
C PRO A 109 12.81 -14.62 8.81
N GLN A 110 13.08 -13.57 8.03
CA GLN A 110 13.83 -12.39 8.44
C GLN A 110 13.17 -11.12 7.88
N PRO A 111 11.93 -10.79 8.32
CA PRO A 111 11.34 -9.51 7.95
C PRO A 111 12.16 -8.40 8.62
N ARG A 112 12.37 -7.28 7.93
CA ARG A 112 13.10 -6.13 8.49
C ARG A 112 12.11 -5.03 8.81
N THR A 113 12.11 -4.54 10.04
CA THR A 113 11.43 -3.27 10.36
C THR A 113 12.22 -2.10 9.77
N ALA A 114 11.52 -1.21 9.07
CA ALA A 114 12.14 -0.04 8.46
C ALA A 114 12.71 0.93 9.52
N ALA A 115 13.87 1.51 9.21
CA ALA A 115 14.48 2.55 10.01
C ALA A 115 13.76 3.90 9.80
N PHE A 116 13.34 4.19 8.57
CA PHE A 116 12.66 5.44 8.21
C PHE A 116 11.16 5.23 7.99
N VAL A 117 10.39 6.30 8.21
CA VAL A 117 8.94 6.29 8.04
C VAL A 117 8.57 5.95 6.60
N ASN A 118 7.80 4.90 6.43
CA ASN A 118 7.15 4.51 5.18
C ASN A 118 5.88 3.71 5.50
N GLU A 119 4.93 3.70 4.56
CA GLU A 119 3.63 3.03 4.75
C GLU A 119 3.41 1.91 3.72
N GLY A 120 4.45 1.09 3.54
CA GLY A 120 4.38 -0.19 2.83
C GLY A 120 3.96 -0.07 1.36
N GLU A 121 3.22 -1.06 0.87
CA GLU A 121 2.66 -1.08 -0.49
C GLU A 121 1.63 0.01 -0.77
N GLY A 122 1.17 0.75 0.26
CA GLY A 122 0.41 1.99 0.02
C GLY A 122 1.25 3.08 -0.64
N ASP A 123 2.56 3.12 -0.36
CA ASP A 123 3.49 4.08 -0.96
C ASP A 123 4.54 3.44 -1.87
N TYR A 124 4.74 2.12 -1.82
CA TYR A 124 5.74 1.40 -2.62
C TYR A 124 5.11 0.41 -3.59
N LEU A 125 5.20 0.70 -4.89
CA LEU A 125 4.59 -0.11 -5.94
C LEU A 125 5.65 -0.65 -6.89
N LEU A 126 5.75 -1.98 -7.00
CA LEU A 126 6.68 -2.64 -7.92
C LEU A 126 6.12 -2.64 -9.36
N ALA A 127 6.82 -1.94 -10.26
CA ALA A 127 6.50 -1.85 -11.69
C ALA A 127 7.67 -2.36 -12.54
N GLY A 128 7.65 -3.66 -12.86
CA GLY A 128 8.76 -4.32 -13.56
C GLY A 128 10.01 -4.34 -12.68
N ASP A 129 11.08 -3.71 -13.15
CA ASP A 129 12.34 -3.61 -12.41
C ASP A 129 12.37 -2.44 -11.39
N TRP A 130 11.40 -1.52 -11.46
CA TRP A 130 11.37 -0.30 -10.66
C TRP A 130 10.49 -0.47 -9.43
N LEU A 131 10.98 -0.02 -8.27
CA LEU A 131 10.12 0.24 -7.13
C LEU A 131 9.72 1.72 -7.15
N LEU A 132 8.48 2.01 -7.53
CA LEU A 132 7.93 3.36 -7.50
C LEU A 132 7.61 3.71 -6.04
N ALA A 133 8.10 4.86 -5.56
CA ALA A 133 8.04 5.20 -4.14
C ALA A 133 7.44 6.59 -3.90
N GLY A 134 6.27 6.62 -3.27
CA GLY A 134 5.55 7.82 -2.89
C GLY A 134 6.26 8.63 -1.80
N THR A 135 6.09 9.94 -1.82
CA THR A 135 6.42 10.86 -0.72
C THR A 135 5.57 12.14 -0.82
N GLY A 136 5.70 13.03 0.16
CA GLY A 136 4.97 14.30 0.25
C GLY A 136 4.07 14.38 1.47
N PHE A 137 3.35 13.28 1.77
CA PHE A 137 2.43 13.20 2.90
C PHE A 137 2.85 12.16 3.93
N ARG A 138 2.95 10.88 3.54
CA ARG A 138 3.18 9.76 4.47
C ARG A 138 4.65 9.34 4.52
N SER A 139 5.19 8.72 3.49
CA SER A 139 6.57 8.21 3.50
C SER A 139 7.66 9.30 3.45
N ASP A 140 8.71 9.14 4.25
CA ASP A 140 9.90 10.00 4.30
C ASP A 140 10.82 9.72 3.11
N PRO A 141 11.33 10.70 2.35
CA PRO A 141 12.23 10.45 1.22
C PRO A 141 13.46 9.59 1.57
N ARG A 142 13.97 9.62 2.81
CA ARG A 142 15.10 8.78 3.25
C ARG A 142 14.78 7.28 3.25
N SER A 143 13.50 6.93 3.37
CA SER A 143 13.06 5.54 3.29
C SER A 143 13.22 4.95 1.89
N HIS A 144 13.35 5.80 0.85
CA HIS A 144 13.56 5.35 -0.53
C HIS A 144 14.95 4.75 -0.71
N ASP A 145 15.99 5.37 -0.14
CA ASP A 145 17.35 4.82 -0.15
C ASP A 145 17.43 3.51 0.66
N GLU A 146 16.76 3.45 1.82
CA GLU A 146 16.66 2.22 2.61
C GLU A 146 15.98 1.09 1.82
N ALA A 147 14.88 1.39 1.13
CA ALA A 147 14.17 0.42 0.31
C ALA A 147 15.03 -0.05 -0.88
N GLN A 148 15.79 0.86 -1.52
CA GLN A 148 16.70 0.52 -2.60
C GLN A 148 17.80 -0.43 -2.16
N GLU A 149 18.47 -0.11 -1.05
CA GLU A 149 19.51 -0.97 -0.47
C GLU A 149 18.96 -2.30 0.01
N TYR A 150 17.78 -2.28 0.65
CA TYR A 150 17.15 -3.48 1.13
C TYR A 150 16.74 -4.35 -0.05
N PHE A 151 15.90 -3.91 -0.98
CA PHE A 151 15.38 -4.78 -2.05
C PHE A 151 16.37 -5.02 -3.20
N GLY A 152 17.42 -4.22 -3.34
CA GLY A 152 18.35 -4.33 -4.47
C GLY A 152 17.68 -3.98 -5.81
N ARG A 153 16.68 -3.11 -5.77
CA ARG A 153 15.88 -2.64 -6.91
C ARG A 153 16.03 -1.13 -7.02
N PRO A 154 16.18 -0.57 -8.24
CA PRO A 154 16.16 0.87 -8.41
C PRO A 154 14.85 1.47 -7.90
N VAL A 155 14.96 2.47 -7.01
CA VAL A 155 13.80 3.17 -6.45
C VAL A 155 13.58 4.48 -7.18
N ILE A 156 12.34 4.73 -7.61
CA ILE A 156 11.94 5.96 -8.29
C ILE A 156 11.01 6.75 -7.37
N GLY A 157 11.53 7.82 -6.79
CA GLY A 157 10.77 8.73 -5.93
C GLY A 157 9.72 9.53 -6.71
N LEU A 158 8.48 9.54 -6.22
CA LEU A 158 7.34 10.25 -6.76
C LEU A 158 6.70 11.13 -5.67
N THR A 159 6.76 12.45 -5.84
CA THR A 159 6.19 13.42 -4.89
C THR A 159 4.72 13.66 -5.21
N LEU A 160 3.86 13.29 -4.27
CA LEU A 160 2.44 13.60 -4.23
C LEU A 160 2.24 15.04 -3.75
N VAL A 161 1.27 15.75 -4.35
CA VAL A 161 1.00 17.18 -4.06
C VAL A 161 -0.45 17.46 -3.69
N ASP A 162 -1.33 16.47 -3.82
CA ASP A 162 -2.75 16.57 -3.50
C ASP A 162 -3.06 15.71 -2.25
N PRO A 163 -3.51 16.31 -1.13
CA PRO A 163 -3.76 15.59 0.11
C PRO A 163 -4.90 14.57 0.01
N ASP A 164 -5.79 14.69 -0.97
CA ASP A 164 -6.82 13.68 -1.23
C ASP A 164 -6.19 12.36 -1.71
N TYR A 165 -4.97 12.45 -2.26
CA TYR A 165 -4.16 11.33 -2.74
C TYR A 165 -2.88 11.18 -1.90
N TYR A 166 -3.04 10.99 -0.59
CA TYR A 166 -1.95 11.00 0.40
C TYR A 166 -1.05 9.75 0.40
N HIS A 167 -1.46 8.68 -0.27
CA HIS A 167 -0.68 7.48 -0.55
C HIS A 167 -0.53 7.27 -2.07
N LEU A 168 0.58 6.69 -2.52
CA LEU A 168 0.83 6.44 -3.93
C LEU A 168 -0.27 5.59 -4.58
N ASP A 169 -0.72 4.53 -3.90
CA ASP A 169 -1.73 3.58 -4.40
C ASP A 169 -3.12 4.19 -4.65
N THR A 170 -3.40 5.36 -4.06
CA THR A 170 -4.63 6.12 -4.31
C THR A 170 -4.60 6.89 -5.64
N ALA A 171 -3.40 7.23 -6.14
CA ALA A 171 -3.20 8.00 -7.35
C ALA A 171 -2.54 7.22 -8.49
N LEU A 172 -1.98 6.05 -8.23
CA LEU A 172 -1.28 5.22 -9.20
C LEU A 172 -1.54 3.74 -8.92
N THR A 173 -1.77 2.96 -9.97
CA THR A 173 -1.81 1.50 -9.90
C THR A 173 -0.95 0.89 -11.00
N VAL A 174 -0.28 -0.22 -10.69
CA VAL A 174 0.52 -0.99 -11.64
C VAL A 174 -0.36 -2.06 -12.26
N LEU A 175 -0.55 -2.01 -13.58
CA LEU A 175 -1.40 -2.94 -14.32
C LEU A 175 -0.61 -4.18 -14.77
N ASP A 176 0.64 -3.98 -15.20
CA ASP A 176 1.60 -5.02 -15.51
C ASP A 176 3.04 -4.48 -15.37
N GLU A 177 4.04 -5.29 -15.73
CA GLU A 177 5.47 -4.94 -15.60
C GLU A 177 5.88 -3.66 -16.35
N GLN A 178 5.08 -3.19 -17.33
CA GLN A 178 5.42 -2.05 -18.19
C GLN A 178 4.31 -0.98 -18.25
N THR A 179 3.16 -1.25 -17.66
CA THR A 179 1.96 -0.41 -17.77
C THR A 179 1.47 0.00 -16.40
N ILE A 180 1.30 1.29 -16.21
CA ILE A 180 0.65 1.87 -15.04
C ILE A 180 -0.61 2.63 -15.46
N ALA A 181 -1.52 2.84 -14.51
CA ALA A 181 -2.54 3.88 -14.60
C ALA A 181 -2.31 4.90 -13.48
N TYR A 182 -2.42 6.19 -13.76
CA TYR A 182 -2.23 7.21 -12.72
C TYR A 182 -3.05 8.48 -12.97
N TYR A 183 -3.35 9.21 -11.90
CA TYR A 183 -4.02 10.51 -11.93
C TYR A 183 -2.99 11.64 -11.95
N PRO A 184 -2.84 12.40 -13.06
CA PRO A 184 -1.72 13.35 -13.19
C PRO A 184 -1.72 14.49 -12.18
N ALA A 185 -2.87 14.98 -11.73
CA ALA A 185 -2.90 16.16 -10.86
C ALA A 185 -2.39 15.87 -9.43
N ALA A 186 -2.31 14.60 -9.03
CA ALA A 186 -1.76 14.22 -7.74
C ALA A 186 -0.24 14.34 -7.65
N PHE A 187 0.48 14.58 -8.75
CA PHE A 187 1.95 14.52 -8.79
C PHE A 187 2.60 15.88 -9.05
N SER A 188 3.79 16.07 -8.46
CA SER A 188 4.64 17.23 -8.76
C SER A 188 5.05 17.26 -10.25
N PRO A 189 5.39 18.43 -10.82
CA PRO A 189 5.86 18.52 -12.21
C PRO A 189 7.08 17.63 -12.51
N GLY A 190 8.00 17.48 -11.55
CA GLY A 190 9.17 16.61 -11.69
C GLY A 190 8.79 15.13 -11.75
N SER A 191 7.92 14.68 -10.85
CA SER A 191 7.41 13.30 -10.83
C SER A 191 6.60 12.99 -12.08
N LEU A 192 5.80 13.94 -12.58
CA LEU A 192 5.11 13.79 -13.87
C LEU A 192 6.05 13.62 -15.05
N ALA A 193 7.16 14.36 -15.08
CA ALA A 193 8.16 14.21 -16.14
C ALA A 193 8.81 12.82 -16.09
N VAL A 194 9.09 12.30 -14.90
CA VAL A 194 9.62 10.94 -14.69
C VAL A 194 8.60 9.90 -15.16
N LEU A 195 7.34 9.98 -14.71
CA LEU A 195 6.28 9.04 -15.10
C LEU A 195 6.07 9.01 -16.62
N ARG A 196 5.99 10.17 -17.28
CA ARG A 196 5.86 10.26 -18.74
C ARG A 196 7.05 9.67 -19.49
N ARG A 197 8.24 9.74 -18.89
CA ARG A 197 9.47 9.20 -19.50
C ARG A 197 9.56 7.69 -19.34
N LEU A 198 9.24 7.16 -18.18
CA LEU A 198 9.35 5.74 -17.86
C LEU A 198 8.15 4.93 -18.39
N PHE A 199 6.95 5.54 -18.40
CA PHE A 199 5.70 4.91 -18.79
C PHE A 199 4.95 5.76 -19.83
N PRO A 200 5.48 5.87 -21.07
CA PRO A 200 4.88 6.70 -22.11
C PRO A 200 3.47 6.25 -22.54
N ASP A 201 3.16 4.97 -22.35
CA ASP A 201 1.88 4.35 -22.69
C ASP A 201 0.93 4.19 -21.48
N ALA A 202 1.20 4.93 -20.39
CA ALA A 202 0.39 4.89 -19.18
C ALA A 202 -1.07 5.31 -19.45
N VAL A 203 -2.01 4.67 -18.74
CA VAL A 203 -3.42 5.08 -18.75
C VAL A 203 -3.58 6.27 -17.82
N LEU A 204 -4.06 7.40 -18.34
CA LEU A 204 -4.31 8.59 -17.54
C LEU A 204 -5.72 8.55 -16.97
N ALA A 205 -5.83 8.57 -15.64
CA ALA A 205 -7.10 8.72 -14.94
C ALA A 205 -7.55 10.19 -14.93
N SER A 206 -8.86 10.41 -14.82
CA SER A 206 -9.47 11.69 -14.49
C SER A 206 -10.00 11.66 -13.06
N ALA A 207 -10.37 12.82 -12.52
CA ALA A 207 -11.21 12.86 -11.33
C ALA A 207 -12.53 12.11 -11.60
N ALA A 208 -13.10 11.54 -10.54
CA ALA A 208 -14.37 10.83 -10.55
C ALA A 208 -15.57 11.77 -10.79
#